data_AF-A0A958IE59-F1
#
_entry.id   AF-A0A958IE59-F1
#
_cell.length_a   1.000
_cell.length_b   1.000
_cell.length_c   1.000
_cell.angle_alpha   90.00
_cell.angle_beta   90.00
_cell.angle_gamma   90.00
#
_symmetry.space_group_name_H-M   'P 1'
#
loop_
_entity.id
_entity.type
_entity.pdbx_description
1 polymer ?
#
loop_
_entity_poly.entity_id
_entity_poly.type
_entity_poly.pdbx_seq_one_letter_code
_entity_poly.pdbx_strand_id
1 'polypeptide(L)'
;NPISLCLVYLLVSRRVSFPIYGVALPAHFILKFDNGEDEIFFDPFHGGKIYSRQTCLNYLEGFDQENSEAVLKGCSNLEIISRTLRNLHLIYNSYNPDEGRLREVEGFLQLAEAFRV
;
A
#
# COMPACT_ATOMS: atom_id res chain seq x y z
N ASN A 1 4.09 3.47 11.34
CA ASN A 1 4.06 2.77 10.03
C ASN A 1 2.91 3.34 9.20
N PRO A 2 3.19 4.02 8.07
CA PRO A 2 2.17 4.62 7.21
C PRO A 2 1.05 3.65 6.78
N ILE A 3 1.41 2.40 6.45
CA ILE A 3 0.45 1.40 5.96
C ILE A 3 -0.59 1.06 7.03
N SER A 4 -0.21 0.98 8.30
CA SER A 4 -1.12 0.64 9.39
C SER A 4 -2.24 1.68 9.55
N LEU A 5 -1.93 2.97 9.40
CA LEU A 5 -2.96 4.02 9.45
C LEU A 5 -3.89 3.94 8.23
N CYS A 6 -3.34 3.72 7.04
CA CYS A 6 -4.13 3.51 5.83
C CYS A 6 -5.05 2.28 5.94
N LEU A 7 -4.61 1.21 6.61
CA LEU A 7 -5.43 0.03 6.89
C LEU A 7 -6.64 0.36 7.78
N VAL A 8 -6.49 1.25 8.76
CA VAL A 8 -7.64 1.71 9.58
C VAL A 8 -8.69 2.38 8.70
N TYR A 9 -8.26 3.29 7.81
CA TYR A 9 -9.17 3.93 6.85
C TYR A 9 -9.88 2.91 5.95
N LEU A 10 -9.14 1.96 5.36
CA LEU A 10 -9.71 0.93 4.50
C LEU A 10 -10.71 0.02 5.24
N LEU A 11 -10.42 -0.34 6.49
CA LEU A 11 -11.29 -1.21 7.28
C LEU A 11 -12.56 -0.49 7.75
N VAL A 12 -12.47 0.81 8.05
CA VAL A 12 -13.63 1.64 8.39
C VAL A 12 -14.46 1.91 7.14
N SER A 13 -13.85 2.30 6.03
CA SER A 13 -14.55 2.63 4.78
C SER A 13 -15.36 1.44 4.26
N ARG A 14 -14.79 0.23 4.32
CA ARG A 14 -15.49 -1.01 3.95
C ARG A 14 -16.74 -1.27 4.79
N ARG A 15 -16.74 -0.93 6.08
CA ARG A 15 -17.89 -1.14 6.97
C ARG A 15 -19.07 -0.22 6.64
N VAL A 16 -18.79 0.93 6.05
CA VAL A 16 -19.80 1.93 5.66
C VAL A 16 -19.99 2.00 4.14
N SER A 17 -19.49 1.00 3.40
CA SER A 17 -19.52 0.94 1.93
C SER A 17 -19.00 2.22 1.24
N PHE A 18 -17.99 2.86 1.83
CA PHE A 18 -17.35 4.03 1.27
C PHE A 18 -16.15 3.62 0.40
N PRO A 19 -16.09 4.01 -0.89
CA PRO A 19 -15.22 3.39 -1.88
C PRO A 19 -13.79 3.92 -1.82
N ILE A 20 -13.04 3.47 -0.81
CA ILE A 20 -11.62 3.76 -0.63
C ILE A 20 -10.78 2.53 -0.95
N TYR A 21 -9.70 2.76 -1.71
CA TYR A 21 -8.74 1.74 -2.16
C TYR A 21 -7.32 2.13 -1.75
N GLY A 22 -6.47 1.15 -1.48
CA GLY A 22 -5.05 1.40 -1.24
C GLY A 22 -4.31 1.59 -2.55
N VAL A 23 -3.32 2.48 -2.60
CA VAL A 23 -2.45 2.70 -3.77
C VAL A 23 -1.00 2.54 -3.33
N ALA A 24 -0.34 1.53 -3.90
CA ALA A 24 1.01 1.13 -3.53
C ALA A 24 2.08 1.80 -4.40
N LEU A 25 2.31 3.09 -4.17
CA LEU A 25 3.39 3.81 -4.83
C LEU A 25 4.78 3.23 -4.44
N PRO A 26 5.82 3.42 -5.25
CA PRO A 26 7.20 3.14 -4.83
C PRO A 26 7.53 3.89 -3.54
N ALA A 27 8.11 3.20 -2.54
CA ALA A 27 8.46 3.74 -1.20
C ALA A 27 7.31 4.40 -0.38
N HIS A 28 6.11 4.56 -0.93
CA HIS A 28 5.02 5.31 -0.32
C HIS A 28 3.68 4.56 -0.45
N PHE A 29 2.76 4.73 0.50
CA PHE A 29 1.45 4.05 0.46
C PHE A 29 0.37 5.05 0.81
N ILE A 30 -0.50 5.32 -0.16
CA ILE A 30 -1.57 6.31 -0.04
C ILE A 30 -2.92 5.63 -0.29
N LEU A 31 -3.99 6.40 -0.16
CA LEU A 31 -5.34 5.95 -0.42
C LEU A 31 -5.93 6.71 -1.61
N LYS A 32 -6.92 6.08 -2.24
CA LYS A 32 -7.73 6.65 -3.30
C LYS A 32 -9.20 6.52 -2.92
N PHE A 33 -9.94 7.61 -2.99
CA PHE A 33 -11.40 7.59 -3.10
C PHE A 33 -11.77 7.57 -4.59
N ASP A 34 -12.65 6.66 -4.97
CA ASP A 34 -13.12 6.52 -6.36
C ASP A 34 -14.54 5.94 -6.39
N ASN A 35 -15.52 6.77 -6.76
CA ASN A 35 -16.92 6.37 -6.92
C ASN A 35 -17.34 6.24 -8.40
N GLY A 36 -16.39 6.32 -9.34
CA GLY A 36 -16.62 6.33 -10.78
C GLY A 36 -16.86 7.71 -11.41
N GLU A 37 -17.17 8.73 -10.60
CA GLU A 37 -17.34 10.13 -11.05
C GLU A 37 -16.18 11.01 -10.57
N ASP A 38 -15.81 10.85 -9.30
CA ASP A 38 -14.77 11.58 -8.61
C ASP A 38 -13.61 10.64 -8.26
N GLU A 39 -12.39 11.09 -8.51
CA GLU A 39 -11.16 10.40 -8.12
C GLU A 39 -10.27 11.34 -7.28
N ILE A 40 -9.96 10.93 -6.05
CA ILE A 40 -9.13 11.72 -5.12
C ILE A 40 -8.08 10.81 -4.49
N PHE A 41 -6.82 11.21 -4.60
CA PHE A 41 -5.72 10.55 -3.90
C PHE A 41 -5.38 11.34 -2.63
N PHE A 42 -5.16 10.64 -1.53
CA PHE A 42 -4.83 11.30 -0.27
C PHE A 42 -3.97 10.42 0.62
N ASP A 43 -3.23 11.07 1.51
CA ASP A 43 -2.28 10.41 2.40
C ASP A 43 -2.64 10.63 3.87
N PRO A 44 -3.24 9.61 4.52
CA PRO A 44 -3.57 9.67 5.94
C PRO A 44 -2.37 9.93 6.85
N PHE A 45 -1.18 9.46 6.48
CA PHE A 45 0.02 9.58 7.32
C PHE A 45 0.57 11.01 7.33
N HIS A 46 0.48 11.71 6.20
CA HIS A 46 0.86 13.12 6.09
C HIS A 46 -0.33 14.06 6.28
N GLY A 47 -1.15 13.81 7.30
CA GLY A 47 -2.22 14.72 7.71
C GLY A 47 -3.40 14.82 6.74
N GLY A 48 -3.62 13.82 5.89
CA GLY A 48 -4.68 13.82 4.89
C GLY A 48 -4.35 14.64 3.65
N LYS A 49 -3.05 14.90 3.37
CA LYS A 49 -2.62 15.64 2.19
C LYS A 49 -3.22 15.04 0.92
N ILE A 50 -3.83 15.88 0.10
CA ILE A 50 -4.48 15.50 -1.16
C ILE A 50 -3.49 15.63 -2.31
N TYR A 51 -3.54 14.69 -3.24
CA TYR A 51 -2.78 14.69 -4.49
C TYR A 51 -3.72 14.62 -5.69
N SER A 52 -3.37 15.34 -6.75
CA SER A 52 -4.01 15.15 -8.04
C SER A 52 -3.49 13.87 -8.71
N ARG A 53 -4.28 13.28 -9.61
CA ARG A 53 -3.84 12.17 -10.46
C ARG A 53 -2.51 12.48 -11.16
N GLN A 54 -2.39 13.68 -11.74
CA GLN A 54 -1.18 14.10 -12.44
C GLN A 54 0.04 14.15 -11.50
N THR A 55 -0.15 14.58 -10.26
CA THR A 55 0.92 14.57 -9.25
C THR A 55 1.41 13.16 -8.97
N CYS A 56 0.49 12.18 -8.88
CA CYS A 56 0.84 10.78 -8.69
C CYS A 56 1.53 10.18 -9.93
N LEU A 57 1.09 10.53 -11.15
CA LEU A 57 1.75 10.10 -12.39
C LEU A 57 3.18 10.64 -12.50
N ASN A 58 3.37 11.94 -12.27
CA ASN A 58 4.71 12.56 -12.29
C ASN A 58 5.64 11.93 -11.24
N TYR A 59 5.10 11.52 -10.09
CA TYR A 59 5.87 10.79 -9.09
C TYR A 59 6.35 9.43 -9.60
N LEU A 60 5.54 8.73 -10.39
CA LEU A 60 5.85 7.40 -10.92
C LEU A 60 6.86 7.41 -12.08
N GLU A 61 6.97 8.52 -12.82
CA GLU A 61 7.96 8.69 -13.89
C GLU A 61 9.41 8.46 -13.40
N GLY A 62 9.69 8.75 -12.12
CA GLY A 62 11.00 8.53 -11.52
C GLY A 62 11.35 7.06 -11.21
N PHE A 63 10.44 6.11 -11.44
CA PHE A 63 10.59 4.71 -11.02
C PHE A 63 10.48 3.68 -12.16
N ASP A 64 10.54 4.14 -13.42
CA ASP A 64 10.51 3.30 -14.63
C ASP A 64 9.39 2.24 -14.60
N GLN A 65 8.19 2.66 -14.16
CA GLN A 65 7.06 1.75 -14.07
C GLN A 65 6.46 1.53 -15.46
N GLU A 66 6.51 0.28 -15.94
CA GLU A 66 5.90 -0.12 -17.22
C GLU A 66 4.42 0.25 -17.31
N ASN A 67 3.72 0.33 -16.17
CA ASN A 67 2.30 0.64 -16.13
C ASN A 67 1.91 1.51 -14.92
N SER A 68 2.31 2.79 -14.94
CA SER A 68 1.89 3.79 -13.94
C SER A 68 0.38 3.86 -13.73
N GLU A 69 -0.39 3.66 -14.80
CA GLU A 69 -1.85 3.62 -14.79
C GLU A 69 -2.39 2.45 -13.95
N ALA A 70 -1.79 1.26 -14.07
CA ALA A 70 -2.17 0.11 -13.25
C ALA A 70 -1.90 0.35 -11.76
N VAL A 71 -0.82 1.06 -11.41
CA VAL A 71 -0.52 1.41 -10.01
C VAL A 71 -1.63 2.27 -9.42
N LEU A 72 -2.14 3.25 -10.17
CA LEU A 72 -3.18 4.17 -9.69
C LEU A 72 -4.58 3.56 -9.59
N LYS A 73 -4.85 2.42 -10.24
CA LYS A 73 -6.12 1.70 -10.08
C LYS A 73 -6.35 1.22 -8.65
N GLY A 74 -5.27 1.03 -7.90
CA GLY A 74 -5.28 0.53 -6.54
C GLY A 74 -4.73 -0.88 -6.47
N CYS A 75 -4.43 -1.32 -5.24
CA CYS A 75 -3.81 -2.59 -4.96
C CYS A 75 -4.77 -3.55 -4.26
N SER A 76 -4.56 -4.84 -4.52
CA SER A 76 -5.25 -5.95 -3.90
C SER A 76 -4.90 -6.08 -2.41
N ASN A 77 -5.75 -6.78 -1.66
CA ASN A 77 -5.46 -7.12 -0.26
C ASN A 77 -4.13 -7.87 -0.13
N LEU A 78 -3.83 -8.76 -1.09
CA LEU A 78 -2.60 -9.54 -1.09
C LEU A 78 -1.37 -8.65 -1.23
N GLU A 79 -1.41 -7.65 -2.12
CA GLU A 79 -0.32 -6.67 -2.26
C GLU A 79 -0.11 -5.84 -1.00
N ILE A 80 -1.19 -5.42 -0.33
CA ILE A 80 -1.11 -4.68 0.95
C ILE A 80 -0.47 -5.56 2.03
N ILE A 81 -0.86 -6.84 2.11
CA ILE A 81 -0.28 -7.81 3.05
C ILE A 81 1.20 -8.01 2.74
N SER A 82 1.57 -8.32 1.50
CA SER A 82 2.97 -8.52 1.10
C SER A 82 3.82 -7.28 1.40
N ARG A 83 3.29 -6.07 1.19
CA ARG A 83 4.01 -4.83 1.50
C ARG A 83 4.18 -4.64 3.01
N THR A 84 3.15 -4.97 3.79
CA THR A 84 3.23 -4.95 5.27
C THR A 84 4.29 -5.93 5.77
N LEU A 85 4.31 -7.15 5.23
CA LEU A 85 5.30 -8.17 5.55
C LEU A 85 6.72 -7.73 5.15
N ARG A 86 6.92 -7.12 3.97
CA ARG A 86 8.22 -6.54 3.59
C ARG A 86 8.69 -5.44 4.54
N ASN A 87 7.79 -4.59 5.03
CA ASN A 87 8.14 -3.60 6.05
C ASN A 87 8.59 -4.27 7.36
N LEU A 88 7.91 -5.34 7.78
CA LEU A 88 8.30 -6.10 8.98
C LEU A 88 9.63 -6.83 8.80
N HIS A 89 9.85 -7.43 7.63
CA HIS A 89 11.13 -8.05 7.27
C HIS A 89 12.28 -7.05 7.40
N LEU A 90 12.13 -5.84 6.83
CA LEU A 90 13.13 -4.78 6.95
C LEU A 90 13.42 -4.41 8.42
N ILE A 91 12.37 -4.33 9.26
CA ILE A 91 12.52 -4.04 10.69
C ILE A 91 13.30 -5.17 11.38
N TYR A 92 12.87 -6.43 11.25
CA TYR A 92 13.46 -7.57 11.95
C TYR A 92 14.81 -8.03 11.38
N ASN A 93 15.18 -7.57 10.20
CA ASN A 93 16.49 -7.80 9.62
C ASN A 93 17.49 -6.68 9.95
N SER A 94 17.06 -5.41 9.97
CA SER A 94 18.00 -4.27 9.96
C SER A 94 17.84 -3.27 11.09
N TYR A 95 16.62 -2.98 11.54
CA TYR A 95 16.38 -1.90 12.53
C TYR A 95 16.21 -2.40 13.96
N ASN A 96 15.65 -3.59 14.12
CA ASN A 96 15.46 -4.27 15.39
C ASN A 96 15.60 -5.79 15.18
N PRO A 97 16.84 -6.28 15.04
CA PRO A 97 17.10 -7.66 14.65
C PRO A 97 16.42 -8.69 15.56
N ASP A 98 15.64 -9.59 14.97
CA ASP A 98 14.95 -10.69 15.64
C ASP A 98 14.82 -11.87 14.67
N GLU A 99 15.71 -12.86 14.77
CA GLU A 99 15.75 -14.03 13.87
C GLU A 99 14.50 -14.91 13.96
N GLY A 100 13.82 -14.95 15.12
CA GLY A 100 12.60 -15.71 15.29
C GLY A 100 11.48 -15.10 14.45
N ARG A 101 11.25 -13.80 14.64
CA ARG A 101 10.23 -13.05 13.88
C ARG A 101 10.56 -12.92 12.41
N LEU A 102 11.84 -12.80 12.05
CA LEU A 102 12.27 -12.74 10.66
C LEU A 102 11.86 -14.02 9.90
N ARG A 103 12.14 -15.20 10.47
CA ARG A 103 11.74 -16.49 9.88
C ARG A 103 10.23 -16.62 9.73
N GLU A 104 9.45 -16.17 10.72
CA GLU A 104 7.98 -16.14 10.61
C GLU A 104 7.51 -15.26 9.45
N VAL A 105 8.06 -14.05 9.32
CA VAL A 105 7.72 -13.12 8.24
C VAL A 105 8.11 -13.67 6.86
N GLU A 106 9.27 -14.31 6.74
CA GLU A 106 9.70 -14.99 5.50
C GLU A 106 8.73 -16.12 5.12
N GLY A 107 8.28 -16.92 6.08
CA GLY A 107 7.26 -17.94 5.85
C GLY A 107 5.94 -17.36 5.34
N PHE A 108 5.47 -16.25 5.93
CA PHE A 108 4.28 -15.55 5.45
C PHE A 108 4.46 -14.93 4.06
N LEU A 109 5.66 -14.44 3.73
CA LEU A 109 5.96 -13.91 2.39
C LEU A 109 5.90 -15.01 1.33
N GLN A 110 6.49 -16.17 1.58
CA GLN A 110 6.42 -17.32 0.68
C GLN A 110 4.96 -17.76 0.44
N LEU A 111 4.15 -17.81 1.50
CA LEU A 111 2.72 -18.10 1.38
C LEU A 111 2.02 -17.04 0.53
N ALA A 112 2.25 -15.75 0.79
CA ALA A 112 1.62 -14.67 0.04
C ALA A 112 1.98 -14.72 -1.46
N GLU A 113 3.21 -15.12 -1.80
CA GLU A 113 3.65 -15.30 -3.19
C GLU A 113 2.94 -16.48 -3.86
N ALA A 114 2.72 -17.59 -3.13
CA ALA A 114 1.98 -18.74 -3.65
C ALA A 114 0.52 -18.43 -4.02
N PHE A 115 -0.08 -17.38 -3.44
CA PHE A 115 -1.45 -16.93 -3.75
C PHE A 115 -1.55 -15.90 -4.88
N ARG A 116 -0.44 -15.52 -5.53
CA ARG A 116 -0.46 -14.56 -6.66
C ARG A 116 -0.89 -15.17 -8.02
N VAL A 117 -1.51 -16.35 -8.02
CA VAL A 117 -1.98 -17.08 -9.21
C VAL A 117 -3.05 -16.30 -9.96
#